data_AF-A0AAU9CRQ4-F1
#
_entry.id   AF-A0AAU9CRQ4-F1
#
_cell.length_a   1.000
_cell.length_b   1.000
_cell.length_c   1.000
_cell.angle_alpha   90.00
_cell.angle_beta   90.00
_cell.angle_gamma   90.00
#
_symmetry.space_group_name_H-M   'P 1'
#
loop_
_entity.id
_entity.type
_entity.pdbx_description
1 polymer ?
#
loop_
_entity_poly.entity_id
_entity_poly.type
_entity_poly.pdbx_seq_one_letter_code
_entity_poly.pdbx_strand_id
1 'polypeptide(L)'
;MDQKHIKISDLVCMAYFCQLQKVNRIDMTEVKSPKKLIEVALPLDDINREAARAVIFAQMVNDPGYQQGGGFKYGVNKEEAAKRREALFDIIRELVKWENTNNEEVLERARKEIRKSWREICALNQDHPQAAELFNPDELPAFHDPFAGGGALPLEAQRLGLESYASDLNPVAVMINKAMIEIPPQFAGRAPVGPIPEGEKQPKLSDDWPGATRLAEDVRRYGHWMREQAEKRIGHLYPKVKITPEMVAERPDLKQYEGQELTVIAWLWARTVKSPNPAFSHVDVPLASSFVLSSKKGKEAGVEPIIEGDRYRFKVRVGKPPAEAKNGTKLGVAQISAACFREARLIRSM
;
A
#
# COMPACT_ATOMS: atom_id res chain seq x y z
N MET A 1 -10.40 -13.27 -24.88
CA MET A 1 -10.38 -13.81 -23.51
C MET A 1 -11.21 -12.82 -22.71
N ASP A 2 -12.53 -13.03 -22.76
CA ASP A 2 -13.54 -12.05 -22.36
C ASP A 2 -13.50 -11.80 -20.86
N GLN A 3 -13.27 -10.54 -20.49
CA GLN A 3 -13.68 -10.01 -19.20
C GLN A 3 -15.21 -10.02 -19.15
N LYS A 4 -15.80 -11.14 -18.71
CA LYS A 4 -17.21 -11.16 -18.33
C LYS A 4 -17.37 -10.22 -17.14
N HIS A 5 -18.09 -9.13 -17.37
CA HIS A 5 -18.59 -8.25 -16.34
C HIS A 5 -19.31 -9.08 -15.26
N ILE A 6 -18.67 -9.22 -14.09
CA ILE A 6 -19.33 -9.71 -12.89
C ILE A 6 -20.36 -8.64 -12.53
N LYS A 7 -21.66 -8.99 -12.59
CA LYS A 7 -22.69 -8.06 -12.14
C LYS A 7 -22.60 -7.99 -10.61
N ILE A 8 -22.75 -6.80 -10.04
CA ILE A 8 -22.78 -6.61 -8.58
C ILE A 8 -23.91 -7.45 -7.93
N SER A 9 -24.97 -7.79 -8.69
CA SER A 9 -25.99 -8.77 -8.28
C SER A 9 -25.44 -10.18 -8.02
N ASP A 10 -24.32 -10.57 -8.64
CA ASP A 10 -23.70 -11.87 -8.42
C ASP A 10 -22.86 -11.88 -7.11
N LEU A 11 -22.43 -10.70 -6.64
CA LEU A 11 -21.83 -10.47 -5.31
C LEU A 11 -22.89 -10.46 -4.18
N VAL A 12 -24.16 -10.18 -4.50
CA VAL A 12 -25.27 -10.16 -3.53
C VAL A 12 -25.45 -11.52 -2.83
N CYS A 13 -25.04 -12.62 -3.47
CA CYS A 13 -25.10 -13.95 -2.88
C CYS A 13 -24.01 -14.24 -1.84
N MET A 14 -22.76 -13.79 -1.98
CA MET A 14 -21.64 -14.39 -1.23
C MET A 14 -21.64 -14.13 0.30
N ALA A 15 -22.12 -12.98 0.75
CA ALA A 15 -22.19 -12.68 2.19
C ALA A 15 -23.29 -13.49 2.92
N TYR A 16 -24.37 -13.87 2.21
CA TYR A 16 -25.42 -14.75 2.72
C TYR A 16 -25.13 -16.23 2.49
N PHE A 17 -24.42 -16.58 1.41
CA PHE A 17 -24.21 -17.97 1.00
C PHE A 17 -23.22 -18.74 1.89
N CYS A 18 -22.30 -18.07 2.56
CA CYS A 18 -21.17 -18.76 3.20
C CYS A 18 -21.39 -19.16 4.67
N GLN A 19 -22.36 -18.56 5.38
CA GLN A 19 -22.82 -19.11 6.66
C GLN A 19 -23.38 -20.53 6.50
N LEU A 20 -23.73 -20.92 5.26
CA LEU A 20 -24.32 -22.19 4.89
C LEU A 20 -23.31 -23.30 4.57
N GLN A 21 -22.00 -23.00 4.46
CA GLN A 21 -21.00 -24.02 4.12
C GLN A 21 -20.56 -24.89 5.31
N LYS A 22 -21.03 -24.61 6.54
CA LYS A 22 -20.86 -25.53 7.68
C LYS A 22 -21.94 -26.61 7.78
N VAL A 23 -23.06 -26.48 7.07
CA VAL A 23 -24.18 -27.44 7.18
C VAL A 23 -24.61 -27.88 5.79
N ASN A 24 -24.23 -29.10 5.42
CA ASN A 24 -24.52 -29.74 4.12
C ASN A 24 -26.01 -30.02 3.83
N ARG A 25 -26.95 -29.29 4.47
CA ARG A 25 -28.40 -29.38 4.27
C ARG A 25 -29.07 -28.09 4.77
N ILE A 26 -29.08 -27.04 3.96
CA ILE A 26 -29.97 -25.89 4.20
C ILE A 26 -30.83 -25.72 2.96
N ASP A 27 -32.14 -25.87 3.14
CA ASP A 27 -33.11 -25.56 2.10
C ASP A 27 -33.32 -24.04 2.07
N MET A 28 -32.72 -23.39 1.07
CA MET A 28 -32.79 -21.95 0.90
C MET A 28 -34.20 -21.44 0.51
N THR A 29 -35.12 -22.34 0.17
CA THR A 29 -36.47 -21.95 -0.26
C THR A 29 -37.36 -21.44 0.87
N GLU A 30 -36.99 -21.66 2.14
CA GLU A 30 -37.76 -21.24 3.32
C GLU A 30 -37.26 -19.94 3.98
N VAL A 31 -36.13 -19.38 3.55
CA VAL A 31 -35.55 -18.16 4.13
C VAL A 31 -36.26 -16.91 3.59
N LYS A 32 -36.77 -16.08 4.49
CA LYS A 32 -37.41 -14.80 4.19
C LYS A 32 -36.38 -13.67 4.24
N SER A 33 -36.11 -13.03 3.11
CA SER A 33 -35.27 -11.82 3.04
C SER A 33 -36.04 -10.62 2.47
N PRO A 34 -36.01 -9.45 3.14
CA PRO A 34 -36.43 -8.18 2.53
C PRO A 34 -35.54 -7.81 1.33
N LYS A 35 -36.05 -6.91 0.47
CA LYS A 35 -35.21 -6.23 -0.53
C LYS A 35 -34.08 -5.47 0.18
N LYS A 36 -32.88 -5.55 -0.37
CA LYS A 36 -31.71 -4.80 0.11
C LYS A 36 -31.62 -3.43 -0.52
N LEU A 37 -30.97 -2.51 0.18
CA LEU A 37 -30.78 -1.13 -0.28
C LEU A 37 -30.02 -1.07 -1.63
N ILE A 38 -29.13 -2.03 -1.88
CA ILE A 38 -28.38 -2.16 -3.14
C ILE A 38 -29.27 -2.45 -4.36
N GLU A 39 -30.48 -2.99 -4.17
CA GLU A 39 -31.38 -3.41 -5.26
C GLU A 39 -32.30 -2.30 -5.80
N VAL A 40 -32.41 -1.17 -5.10
CA VAL A 40 -33.47 -0.16 -5.34
C VAL A 40 -33.01 1.00 -6.23
N ALA A 41 -31.89 0.82 -6.94
CA ALA A 41 -31.14 1.86 -7.64
C ALA A 41 -30.49 2.85 -6.65
N LEU A 42 -29.32 2.47 -6.16
CA LEU A 42 -28.28 3.45 -5.92
C LEU A 42 -27.91 4.06 -7.29
N PRO A 43 -27.59 5.35 -7.41
CA PRO A 43 -27.01 5.88 -8.65
C PRO A 43 -25.68 5.15 -8.88
N LEU A 44 -25.74 4.07 -9.66
CA LEU A 44 -24.59 3.22 -9.93
C LEU A 44 -23.49 4.05 -10.56
N ASP A 45 -23.79 5.09 -11.33
CA ASP A 45 -22.78 5.95 -11.95
C ASP A 45 -22.02 6.85 -10.96
N ASP A 46 -22.65 7.24 -9.84
CA ASP A 46 -21.99 7.96 -8.75
C ASP A 46 -21.19 7.00 -7.84
N ILE A 47 -21.64 5.74 -7.69
CA ILE A 47 -21.00 4.73 -6.83
C ILE A 47 -20.00 3.83 -7.57
N ASN A 48 -20.02 3.78 -8.90
CA ASN A 48 -19.17 2.90 -9.73
C ASN A 48 -17.67 3.21 -9.58
N ARG A 49 -17.31 4.26 -8.83
CA ARG A 49 -15.94 4.59 -8.42
C ARG A 49 -15.67 4.42 -6.91
N GLU A 50 -16.67 4.12 -6.08
CA GLU A 50 -16.69 4.54 -4.68
C GLU A 50 -16.80 3.40 -3.66
N ALA A 51 -15.68 3.20 -2.95
CA ALA A 51 -15.50 2.53 -1.65
C ALA A 51 -16.26 1.23 -1.36
N ALA A 52 -15.51 0.12 -1.21
CA ALA A 52 -15.99 -1.19 -0.74
C ALA A 52 -16.96 -1.13 0.48
N ARG A 53 -16.81 -0.14 1.38
CA ARG A 53 -17.74 0.13 2.50
C ARG A 53 -19.18 0.35 2.07
N ALA A 54 -19.40 1.17 1.05
CA ALA A 54 -20.75 1.56 0.62
C ALA A 54 -21.50 0.35 0.06
N VAL A 55 -20.80 -0.49 -0.72
CA VAL A 55 -21.33 -1.74 -1.28
C VAL A 55 -21.76 -2.69 -0.16
N ILE A 56 -20.89 -2.91 0.84
CA ILE A 56 -21.17 -3.81 1.97
C ILE A 56 -22.33 -3.26 2.81
N PHE A 57 -22.34 -1.96 3.11
CA PHE A 57 -23.44 -1.32 3.83
C PHE A 57 -24.78 -1.50 3.11
N ALA A 58 -24.82 -1.21 1.80
CA ALA A 58 -26.04 -1.34 1.01
C ALA A 58 -26.52 -2.79 0.85
N GLN A 59 -25.59 -3.76 0.89
CA GLN A 59 -25.91 -5.19 0.89
C GLN A 59 -26.51 -5.65 2.23
N MET A 60 -26.01 -5.11 3.35
CA MET A 60 -26.45 -5.50 4.69
C MET A 60 -27.76 -4.83 5.12
N VAL A 61 -28.01 -3.59 4.67
CA VAL A 61 -29.17 -2.80 5.08
C VAL A 61 -30.41 -3.10 4.22
N ASN A 62 -31.55 -3.28 4.90
CA ASN A 62 -32.86 -3.52 4.25
C ASN A 62 -33.41 -2.22 3.65
N ASP A 63 -34.09 -2.28 2.49
CA ASP A 63 -34.84 -1.13 1.96
C ASP A 63 -36.09 -0.87 2.83
N PRO A 64 -36.27 0.35 3.37
CA PRO A 64 -37.46 0.70 4.16
C PRO A 64 -38.77 0.66 3.34
N GLY A 65 -38.70 0.70 2.00
CA GLY A 65 -39.86 0.64 1.13
C GLY A 65 -40.38 -0.77 0.80
N TYR A 66 -39.77 -1.83 1.33
CA TYR A 66 -40.16 -3.20 1.03
C TYR A 66 -41.47 -3.60 1.74
N GLN A 67 -42.34 -4.31 1.03
CA GLN A 67 -43.58 -4.90 1.57
C GLN A 67 -43.32 -6.36 1.95
N GLN A 68 -43.51 -6.72 3.22
CA GLN A 68 -43.16 -8.05 3.74
C GLN A 68 -44.21 -9.11 3.38
N GLY A 69 -43.74 -10.32 3.03
CA GLY A 69 -44.52 -11.57 3.06
C GLY A 69 -45.75 -11.60 2.16
N GLY A 70 -45.64 -11.17 0.90
CA GLY A 70 -46.78 -11.20 -0.04
C GLY A 70 -47.97 -10.30 0.35
N GLY A 71 -47.79 -9.37 1.30
CA GLY A 71 -48.81 -8.41 1.72
C GLY A 71 -49.19 -8.42 3.20
N PHE A 72 -48.63 -9.30 4.03
CA PHE A 72 -49.04 -9.46 5.43
C PHE A 72 -48.49 -8.42 6.42
N LYS A 73 -47.44 -7.67 6.06
CA LYS A 73 -47.00 -6.46 6.79
C LYS A 73 -46.77 -5.35 5.78
N TYR A 74 -47.63 -4.34 5.80
CA TYR A 74 -47.42 -3.13 5.01
C TYR A 74 -46.11 -2.48 5.46
N GLY A 75 -45.21 -2.24 4.49
CA GLY A 75 -44.11 -1.31 4.71
C GLY A 75 -44.64 0.09 5.04
N VAL A 76 -43.75 1.01 5.40
CA VAL A 76 -44.17 2.41 5.62
C VAL A 76 -44.73 3.01 4.32
N ASN A 77 -45.57 4.05 4.44
CA ASN A 77 -46.06 4.84 3.30
C ASN A 77 -44.88 5.20 2.37
N LYS A 78 -45.09 5.19 1.05
CA LYS A 78 -44.13 5.64 0.01
C LYS A 78 -43.34 6.90 0.40
N GLU A 79 -44.00 7.92 0.95
CA GLU A 79 -43.32 9.16 1.36
C GLU A 79 -42.36 8.95 2.54
N GLU A 80 -42.76 8.15 3.52
CA GLU A 80 -41.92 7.82 4.66
C GLU A 80 -40.78 6.88 4.27
N ALA A 81 -41.04 5.93 3.36
CA ALA A 81 -40.01 5.07 2.77
C ALA A 81 -38.94 5.91 2.05
N ALA A 82 -39.36 6.92 1.28
CA ALA A 82 -38.45 7.83 0.60
C ALA A 82 -37.59 8.63 1.59
N LYS A 83 -38.19 9.19 2.65
CA LYS A 83 -37.44 9.91 3.70
C LYS A 83 -36.42 9.03 4.41
N ARG A 84 -36.83 7.81 4.80
CA ARG A 84 -35.93 6.84 5.46
C ARG A 84 -34.82 6.38 4.51
N ARG A 85 -35.12 6.16 3.24
CA ARG A 85 -34.13 5.79 2.23
C ARG A 85 -33.11 6.90 2.00
N GLU A 86 -33.55 8.14 1.93
CA GLU A 86 -32.65 9.29 1.79
C GLU A 86 -31.68 9.40 2.98
N ALA A 87 -32.16 9.16 4.21
CA ALA A 87 -31.28 9.11 5.38
C ALA A 87 -30.24 7.98 5.32
N LEU A 88 -30.56 6.84 4.69
CA LEU A 88 -29.59 5.77 4.44
C LEU A 88 -28.60 6.15 3.33
N PHE A 89 -29.05 6.86 2.29
CA PHE A 89 -28.19 7.40 1.24
C PHE A 89 -27.22 8.45 1.78
N ASP A 90 -27.62 9.27 2.74
CA ASP A 90 -26.70 10.18 3.44
C ASP A 90 -25.56 9.43 4.14
N ILE A 91 -25.84 8.29 4.77
CA ILE A 91 -24.79 7.45 5.36
C ILE A 91 -23.83 6.94 4.27
N ILE A 92 -24.36 6.50 3.13
CA ILE A 92 -23.53 6.07 1.99
C ILE A 92 -22.63 7.21 1.50
N ARG A 93 -23.17 8.41 1.29
CA ARG A 93 -22.41 9.61 0.87
C ARG A 93 -21.31 9.98 1.85
N GLU A 94 -21.49 9.72 3.14
CA GLU A 94 -20.44 9.90 4.13
C GLU A 94 -19.40 8.76 4.10
N LEU A 95 -19.81 7.50 3.90
CA LEU A 95 -18.92 6.33 3.86
C LEU A 95 -17.95 6.33 2.67
N VAL A 96 -18.35 6.92 1.54
CA VAL A 96 -17.54 6.99 0.31
C VAL A 96 -16.42 8.02 0.38
N LYS A 97 -16.56 9.06 1.23
CA LYS A 97 -15.54 10.09 1.42
C LYS A 97 -14.26 9.47 1.99
N TRP A 98 -13.13 9.75 1.35
CA TRP A 98 -11.82 9.23 1.77
C TRP A 98 -11.47 9.67 3.20
N GLU A 99 -11.81 10.91 3.54
CA GLU A 99 -11.56 11.55 4.84
C GLU A 99 -12.28 10.82 5.98
N ASN A 100 -13.40 10.16 5.69
CA ASN A 100 -14.22 9.45 6.68
C ASN A 100 -13.79 8.00 6.89
N THR A 101 -12.69 7.55 6.27
CA THR A 101 -12.23 6.15 6.31
C THR A 101 -12.06 5.58 7.72
N ASN A 102 -11.68 6.40 8.69
CA ASN A 102 -11.55 6.00 10.10
C ASN A 102 -12.44 6.88 11.01
N ASN A 103 -13.49 7.50 10.47
CA ASN A 103 -14.40 8.32 11.26
C ASN A 103 -15.40 7.42 12.01
N GLU A 104 -15.13 7.23 13.30
CA GLU A 104 -15.89 6.31 14.14
C GLU A 104 -17.37 6.70 14.29
N GLU A 105 -17.70 8.00 14.21
CA GLU A 105 -19.10 8.45 14.24
C GLU A 105 -19.87 7.96 13.02
N VAL A 106 -19.27 8.07 11.82
CA VAL A 106 -19.87 7.60 10.56
C VAL A 106 -19.95 6.07 10.55
N LEU A 107 -18.89 5.38 10.97
CA LEU A 107 -18.85 3.92 11.03
C LEU A 107 -19.89 3.38 12.02
N GLU A 108 -20.06 4.00 13.18
CA GLU A 108 -21.02 3.55 14.19
C GLU A 108 -22.48 3.78 13.75
N ARG A 109 -22.76 4.90 13.05
CA ARG A 109 -24.06 5.11 12.38
C ARG A 109 -24.36 3.99 11.38
N ALA A 110 -23.38 3.61 10.56
CA ALA A 110 -23.53 2.52 9.61
C ALA A 110 -23.76 1.16 10.31
N ARG A 111 -22.94 0.82 11.32
CA ARG A 111 -23.09 -0.40 12.14
C ARG A 111 -24.45 -0.50 12.81
N LYS A 112 -25.01 0.63 13.28
CA LYS A 112 -26.34 0.67 13.90
C LYS A 112 -27.44 0.26 12.91
N GLU A 113 -27.43 0.78 11.69
CA GLU A 113 -28.43 0.41 10.68
C GLU A 113 -28.24 -1.02 10.17
N ILE A 114 -27.01 -1.52 10.11
CA ILE A 114 -26.71 -2.94 9.82
C ILE A 114 -27.32 -3.85 10.89
N ARG A 115 -27.03 -3.59 12.19
CA ARG A 115 -27.57 -4.38 13.31
C ARG A 115 -29.10 -4.34 13.37
N LYS A 116 -29.70 -3.18 13.09
CA LYS A 116 -31.15 -3.02 13.00
C LYS A 116 -31.74 -3.90 11.89
N SER A 117 -31.16 -3.82 10.68
CA SER A 117 -31.59 -4.62 9.53
C SER A 117 -31.44 -6.12 9.78
N TRP A 118 -30.37 -6.53 10.47
CA TRP A 118 -30.15 -7.92 10.84
C TRP A 118 -31.21 -8.44 11.82
N ARG A 119 -31.51 -7.69 12.88
CA ARG A 119 -32.57 -8.06 13.85
C ARG A 119 -33.94 -8.21 13.20
N GLU A 120 -34.27 -7.37 12.21
CA GLU A 120 -35.50 -7.52 11.43
C GLU A 120 -35.52 -8.85 10.66
N ILE A 121 -34.39 -9.26 10.07
CA ILE A 121 -34.28 -10.54 9.36
C ILE A 121 -34.39 -11.71 10.34
N CYS A 122 -33.73 -11.64 11.50
CA CYS A 122 -33.85 -12.67 12.53
C CYS A 122 -35.31 -12.85 12.96
N ALA A 123 -36.03 -11.74 13.19
CA ALA A 123 -37.44 -11.78 13.55
C ALA A 123 -38.33 -12.39 12.44
N LEU A 124 -38.01 -12.16 11.17
CA LEU A 124 -38.75 -12.75 10.03
C LEU A 124 -38.55 -14.27 9.90
N ASN A 125 -37.40 -14.77 10.37
CA ASN A 125 -37.01 -16.17 10.24
C ASN A 125 -37.02 -16.90 11.59
N GLN A 126 -37.68 -16.36 12.62
CA GLN A 126 -37.76 -16.96 13.95
C GLN A 126 -38.35 -18.39 13.92
N ASP A 127 -39.23 -18.67 12.95
CA ASP A 127 -39.90 -19.97 12.80
C ASP A 127 -39.11 -20.95 11.92
N HIS A 128 -37.93 -20.57 11.41
CA HIS A 128 -37.09 -21.44 10.58
C HIS A 128 -36.54 -22.61 11.42
N PRO A 129 -36.50 -23.86 10.89
CA PRO A 129 -36.03 -25.02 11.64
C PRO A 129 -34.62 -24.88 12.26
N GLN A 130 -33.78 -24.05 11.65
CA GLN A 130 -32.41 -23.74 12.09
C GLN A 130 -32.25 -22.30 12.62
N ALA A 131 -33.33 -21.65 13.07
CA ALA A 131 -33.30 -20.24 13.48
C ALA A 131 -32.27 -19.95 14.58
N ALA A 132 -32.12 -20.87 15.54
CA ALA A 132 -31.15 -20.73 16.63
C ALA A 132 -29.68 -20.67 16.16
N GLU A 133 -29.36 -21.28 15.01
CA GLU A 133 -28.01 -21.30 14.44
C GLU A 133 -27.80 -20.18 13.43
N LEU A 134 -28.77 -19.93 12.55
CA LEU A 134 -28.62 -19.05 11.40
C LEU A 134 -29.07 -17.59 11.65
N PHE A 135 -29.92 -17.36 12.65
CA PHE A 135 -30.61 -16.09 12.85
C PHE A 135 -30.46 -15.56 14.28
N ASN A 136 -29.23 -15.50 14.78
CA ASN A 136 -28.92 -14.91 16.09
C ASN A 136 -28.97 -13.36 16.03
N PRO A 137 -29.89 -12.67 16.76
CA PRO A 137 -30.03 -11.21 16.71
C PRO A 137 -28.86 -10.44 17.35
N ASP A 138 -28.01 -11.10 18.13
CA ASP A 138 -26.87 -10.50 18.81
C ASP A 138 -25.53 -10.73 18.09
N GLU A 139 -25.50 -11.64 17.11
CA GLU A 139 -24.32 -11.96 16.31
C GLU A 139 -24.60 -11.69 14.83
N LEU A 140 -23.83 -10.77 14.22
CA LEU A 140 -23.93 -10.50 12.79
C LEU A 140 -23.42 -11.70 11.97
N PRO A 141 -23.96 -11.93 10.76
CA PRO A 141 -23.45 -12.97 9.88
C PRO A 141 -22.01 -12.67 9.46
N ALA A 142 -21.21 -13.73 9.30
CA ALA A 142 -19.84 -13.61 8.83
C ALA A 142 -19.79 -13.19 7.34
N PHE A 143 -18.85 -12.30 7.01
CA PHE A 143 -18.53 -11.89 5.66
C PHE A 143 -17.47 -12.82 5.06
N HIS A 144 -17.70 -13.31 3.85
CA HIS A 144 -16.76 -14.19 3.16
C HIS A 144 -16.45 -13.67 1.75
N ASP A 145 -15.16 -13.46 1.48
CA ASP A 145 -14.66 -13.13 0.15
C ASP A 145 -13.65 -14.18 -0.32
N PRO A 146 -14.07 -15.13 -1.17
CA PRO A 146 -13.21 -16.22 -1.60
C PRO A 146 -12.17 -15.83 -2.66
N PHE A 147 -12.25 -14.60 -3.20
CA PHE A 147 -11.35 -14.05 -4.22
C PHE A 147 -10.88 -12.66 -3.80
N ALA A 148 -10.40 -12.56 -2.57
CA ALA A 148 -10.21 -11.27 -1.90
C ALA A 148 -9.12 -10.40 -2.52
N GLY A 149 -8.18 -10.97 -3.29
CA GLY A 149 -7.09 -10.21 -3.90
C GLY A 149 -6.33 -9.40 -2.85
N GLY A 150 -6.37 -8.08 -2.97
CA GLY A 150 -5.74 -7.15 -2.02
C GLY A 150 -6.50 -6.91 -0.70
N GLY A 151 -7.66 -7.54 -0.49
CA GLY A 151 -8.36 -7.54 0.80
C GLY A 151 -9.24 -6.32 1.09
N ALA A 152 -9.60 -5.53 0.07
CA ALA A 152 -10.34 -4.29 0.29
C ALA A 152 -11.75 -4.53 0.85
N LEU A 153 -12.51 -5.47 0.27
CA LEU A 153 -13.84 -5.86 0.75
C LEU A 153 -13.80 -6.41 2.18
N PRO A 154 -13.00 -7.45 2.50
CA PRO A 154 -12.99 -8.00 3.85
C PRO A 154 -12.48 -7.02 4.92
N LEU A 155 -11.56 -6.11 4.59
CA LEU A 155 -11.13 -5.04 5.49
C LEU A 155 -12.26 -4.06 5.82
N GLU A 156 -13.00 -3.62 4.80
CA GLU A 156 -14.13 -2.71 5.02
C GLU A 156 -15.31 -3.40 5.72
N ALA A 157 -15.52 -4.70 5.49
CA ALA A 157 -16.48 -5.50 6.25
C ALA A 157 -16.14 -5.52 7.75
N GLN A 158 -14.86 -5.72 8.08
CA GLN A 158 -14.38 -5.68 9.45
C GLN A 158 -14.57 -4.29 10.10
N ARG A 159 -14.31 -3.20 9.35
CA ARG A 159 -14.60 -1.82 9.81
C ARG A 159 -16.09 -1.59 10.09
N LEU A 160 -16.97 -2.24 9.33
CA LEU A 160 -18.41 -2.23 9.55
C LEU A 160 -18.88 -3.24 10.61
N GLY A 161 -17.96 -3.87 11.35
CA GLY A 161 -18.25 -4.73 12.49
C GLY A 161 -18.63 -6.17 12.14
N LEU A 162 -18.42 -6.60 10.89
CA LEU A 162 -18.63 -7.99 10.47
C LEU A 162 -17.39 -8.83 10.78
N GLU A 163 -17.59 -10.06 11.24
CA GLU A 163 -16.52 -11.06 11.25
C GLU A 163 -16.18 -11.38 9.78
N SER A 164 -14.92 -11.27 9.39
CA SER A 164 -14.53 -11.27 7.98
C SER A 164 -13.52 -12.37 7.67
N TYR A 165 -13.83 -13.17 6.65
CA TYR A 165 -13.04 -14.28 6.16
C TYR A 165 -12.67 -14.02 4.70
N ALA A 166 -11.39 -14.12 4.39
CA ALA A 166 -10.85 -13.87 3.07
C ALA A 166 -10.01 -15.06 2.61
N SER A 167 -10.16 -15.46 1.35
CA SER A 167 -9.24 -16.41 0.70
C SER A 167 -8.81 -15.92 -0.67
N ASP A 168 -7.69 -16.46 -1.15
CA ASP A 168 -7.20 -16.25 -2.51
C ASP A 168 -6.33 -17.44 -2.92
N LEU A 169 -6.25 -17.72 -4.22
CA LEU A 169 -5.35 -18.74 -4.77
C LEU A 169 -3.89 -18.26 -4.77
N ASN A 170 -3.67 -16.96 -4.99
CA ASN A 170 -2.33 -16.37 -5.03
C ASN A 170 -1.77 -16.24 -3.60
N PRO A 171 -0.64 -16.88 -3.26
CA PRO A 171 -0.07 -16.79 -1.92
C PRO A 171 0.33 -15.36 -1.53
N VAL A 172 0.66 -14.49 -2.49
CA VAL A 172 0.96 -13.08 -2.21
C VAL A 172 -0.29 -12.34 -1.74
N ALA A 173 -1.44 -12.58 -2.37
CA ALA A 173 -2.72 -12.02 -1.95
C ALA A 173 -3.12 -12.53 -0.55
N VAL A 174 -2.94 -13.83 -0.28
CA VAL A 174 -3.15 -14.40 1.05
C VAL A 174 -2.28 -13.71 2.10
N MET A 175 -0.99 -13.47 1.81
CA MET A 175 -0.08 -12.78 2.72
C MET A 175 -0.51 -11.33 2.99
N ILE A 176 -0.98 -10.60 1.97
CA ILE A 176 -1.51 -9.24 2.11
C ILE A 176 -2.75 -9.25 3.03
N ASN A 177 -3.69 -10.17 2.80
CA ASN A 177 -4.89 -10.30 3.61
C ASN A 177 -4.57 -10.63 5.06
N LYS A 178 -3.60 -11.52 5.31
CA LYS A 178 -3.12 -11.80 6.67
C LYS A 178 -2.57 -10.54 7.35
N ALA A 179 -1.71 -9.80 6.65
CA ALA A 179 -1.11 -8.59 7.19
C ALA A 179 -2.12 -7.46 7.45
N MET A 180 -3.21 -7.38 6.68
CA MET A 180 -4.19 -6.30 6.78
C MET A 180 -5.40 -6.62 7.66
N ILE A 181 -5.90 -7.87 7.64
CA ILE A 181 -7.22 -8.23 8.20
C ILE A 181 -7.09 -9.18 9.40
N GLU A 182 -6.18 -10.16 9.33
CA GLU A 182 -6.07 -11.21 10.35
C GLU A 182 -5.16 -10.81 11.51
N ILE A 183 -3.95 -10.34 11.21
CA ILE A 183 -2.91 -10.11 12.21
C ILE A 183 -3.16 -8.86 13.08
N PRO A 184 -3.51 -7.67 12.53
CA PRO A 184 -3.64 -6.47 13.35
C PRO A 184 -4.69 -6.55 14.48
N PRO A 185 -5.92 -7.07 14.24
CA PRO A 185 -6.94 -7.17 15.28
C PRO A 185 -6.57 -8.10 16.43
N GLN A 186 -5.82 -9.19 16.18
CA GLN A 186 -5.35 -10.10 17.22
C GLN A 186 -4.47 -9.41 18.28
N PHE A 187 -3.93 -8.24 17.93
CA PHE A 187 -3.03 -7.45 18.75
C PHE A 187 -3.66 -6.16 19.26
N ALA A 188 -4.94 -5.90 18.97
CA ALA A 188 -5.65 -4.72 19.44
C ALA A 188 -5.76 -4.69 20.97
N GLY A 189 -5.55 -3.51 21.57
CA GLY A 189 -5.66 -3.30 23.02
C GLY A 189 -4.55 -3.96 23.85
N ARG A 190 -3.49 -4.48 23.22
CA ARG A 190 -2.32 -5.05 23.92
C ARG A 190 -1.17 -4.06 23.95
N ALA A 191 -0.22 -4.22 24.89
CA ALA A 191 0.98 -3.38 24.99
C ALA A 191 2.11 -3.88 24.05
N PRO A 192 2.96 -3.00 23.47
CA PRO A 192 4.07 -3.39 22.61
C PRO A 192 5.06 -4.31 23.33
N VAL A 193 5.61 -5.29 22.60
CA VAL A 193 6.53 -6.31 23.16
C VAL A 193 7.98 -6.06 22.78
N GLY A 194 8.24 -5.43 21.63
CA GLY A 194 9.60 -5.17 21.15
C GLY A 194 10.42 -4.31 22.12
N PRO A 195 11.75 -4.48 22.18
CA PRO A 195 12.60 -3.66 23.03
C PRO A 195 12.51 -2.20 22.63
N ILE A 196 12.55 -1.31 23.62
CA ILE A 196 12.58 0.14 23.37
C ILE A 196 13.96 0.50 22.81
N PRO A 197 14.02 1.26 21.70
CA PRO A 197 15.28 1.78 21.17
C PRO A 197 16.08 2.52 22.23
N GLU A 198 17.40 2.39 22.18
CA GLU A 198 18.30 3.05 23.13
C GLU A 198 18.13 4.58 23.08
N GLY A 199 17.96 5.21 24.25
CA GLY A 199 17.72 6.65 24.36
C GLY A 199 16.25 7.08 24.25
N GLU A 200 15.34 6.19 23.88
CA GLU A 200 13.90 6.43 23.95
C GLU A 200 13.35 6.01 25.33
N LYS A 201 12.34 6.74 25.82
CA LYS A 201 11.56 6.34 26.99
C LYS A 201 10.26 5.70 26.51
N GLN A 202 9.79 4.66 27.20
CA GLN A 202 8.46 4.16 26.95
C GLN A 202 7.44 5.29 27.19
N PRO A 203 6.47 5.49 26.29
CA PRO A 203 5.26 6.22 26.61
C PRO A 203 4.66 5.63 27.91
N LYS A 204 4.01 6.45 28.75
CA LYS A 204 3.60 6.01 30.09
C LYS A 204 2.63 4.82 29.97
N LEU A 205 2.59 3.97 30.99
CA LEU A 205 1.71 2.78 31.08
C LEU A 205 0.21 3.09 30.84
N SER A 206 -0.18 4.37 30.90
CA SER A 206 -1.52 4.92 30.70
C SER A 206 -1.85 5.29 29.25
N ASP A 207 -0.91 5.15 28.32
CA ASP A 207 -1.20 5.40 26.91
C ASP A 207 -1.95 4.19 26.38
N ASP A 208 -3.28 4.32 26.29
CA ASP A 208 -4.13 3.36 25.60
C ASP A 208 -3.53 3.11 24.20
N TRP A 209 -3.42 1.84 23.81
CA TRP A 209 -2.97 1.43 22.47
C TRP A 209 -4.19 1.07 21.62
N PRO A 210 -4.96 2.06 21.11
CA PRO A 210 -6.19 1.79 20.37
C PRO A 210 -5.87 1.06 19.07
N GLY A 211 -6.71 0.06 18.75
CA GLY A 211 -6.62 -0.69 17.49
C GLY A 211 -5.21 -1.24 17.22
N ALA A 212 -4.70 -1.00 16.01
CA ALA A 212 -3.42 -1.55 15.55
C ALA A 212 -2.17 -0.73 15.95
N THR A 213 -2.30 0.33 16.74
CA THR A 213 -1.18 1.23 17.08
C THR A 213 -0.02 0.51 17.77
N ARG A 214 -0.32 -0.50 18.59
CA ARG A 214 0.69 -1.37 19.20
C ARG A 214 1.54 -2.11 18.17
N LEU A 215 0.90 -2.75 17.18
CA LEU A 215 1.61 -3.49 16.14
C LEU A 215 2.49 -2.55 15.31
N ALA A 216 1.99 -1.34 15.02
CA ALA A 216 2.78 -0.32 14.36
C ALA A 216 4.03 0.06 15.16
N GLU A 217 3.90 0.20 16.48
CA GLU A 217 5.03 0.44 17.38
C GLU A 217 6.01 -0.74 17.41
N ASP A 218 5.53 -1.98 17.49
CA ASP A 218 6.39 -3.16 17.43
C ASP A 218 7.15 -3.25 16.10
N VAL A 219 6.50 -2.94 14.98
CA VAL A 219 7.15 -2.87 13.65
C VAL A 219 8.23 -1.77 13.63
N ARG A 220 7.96 -0.61 14.22
CA ARG A 220 8.94 0.49 14.32
C ARG A 220 10.17 0.06 15.15
N ARG A 221 9.95 -0.56 16.32
CA ARG A 221 11.03 -1.06 17.19
C ARG A 221 11.85 -2.15 16.52
N TYR A 222 11.19 -3.08 15.83
CA TYR A 222 11.87 -4.11 15.05
C TYR A 222 12.68 -3.50 13.91
N GLY A 223 12.14 -2.51 13.20
CA GLY A 223 12.86 -1.74 12.18
C GLY A 223 14.10 -1.04 12.73
N HIS A 224 14.01 -0.46 13.93
CA HIS A 224 15.16 0.13 14.62
C HIS A 224 16.25 -0.91 14.89
N TRP A 225 15.87 -2.05 15.49
CA TRP A 225 16.79 -3.14 15.76
C TRP A 225 17.44 -3.67 14.47
N MET A 226 16.67 -3.88 13.39
CA MET A 226 17.22 -4.32 12.10
C MET A 226 18.23 -3.32 11.56
N ARG A 227 17.96 -2.03 11.66
CA ARG A 227 18.89 -0.97 11.24
C ARG A 227 20.21 -1.06 12.01
N GLU A 228 20.17 -1.22 13.32
CA GLU A 228 21.38 -1.36 14.14
C GLU A 228 22.17 -2.62 13.79
N GLN A 229 21.49 -3.74 13.55
CA GLN A 229 22.14 -4.98 13.11
C GLN A 229 22.79 -4.81 11.73
N ALA A 230 22.13 -4.11 10.82
CA ALA A 230 22.68 -3.78 9.50
C ALA A 230 23.93 -2.90 9.64
N GLU A 231 23.87 -1.83 10.44
CA GLU A 231 25.02 -0.93 10.67
C GLU A 231 26.23 -1.71 11.24
N LYS A 232 26.00 -2.57 12.24
CA LYS A 232 27.07 -3.40 12.82
C LYS A 232 27.71 -4.36 11.81
N ARG A 233 26.90 -4.96 10.93
CA ARG A 233 27.38 -6.00 10.00
C ARG A 233 27.98 -5.44 8.73
N ILE A 234 27.42 -4.36 8.18
CA ILE A 234 27.75 -3.85 6.85
C ILE A 234 27.96 -2.33 6.81
N GLY A 235 27.85 -1.60 7.92
CA GLY A 235 28.02 -0.14 7.95
C GLY A 235 29.40 0.32 7.49
N HIS A 236 30.43 -0.50 7.69
CA HIS A 236 31.79 -0.24 7.18
C HIS A 236 31.88 -0.15 5.64
N LEU A 237 30.88 -0.67 4.90
CA LEU A 237 30.79 -0.53 3.44
C LEU A 237 30.26 0.85 3.01
N TYR A 238 29.80 1.67 3.95
CA TYR A 238 29.22 2.99 3.75
C TYR A 238 30.07 4.05 4.50
N PRO A 239 31.30 4.32 4.02
CA PRO A 239 32.21 5.24 4.69
C PRO A 239 31.63 6.65 4.74
N LYS A 240 32.07 7.41 5.75
CA LYS A 240 31.75 8.83 5.86
C LYS A 240 32.75 9.68 5.09
N VAL A 241 32.26 10.75 4.48
CA VAL A 241 33.06 11.75 3.77
C VAL A 241 32.81 13.10 4.43
N LYS A 242 33.88 13.74 4.91
CA LYS A 242 33.82 15.10 5.42
C LYS A 242 33.77 16.10 4.27
N ILE A 243 32.82 17.00 4.30
CA ILE A 243 32.69 18.06 3.29
C ILE A 243 33.64 19.20 3.66
N THR A 244 34.65 19.41 2.82
CA THR A 244 35.70 20.41 3.07
C THR A 244 35.40 21.75 2.36
N PRO A 245 35.99 22.87 2.81
CA PRO A 245 35.85 24.17 2.15
C PRO A 245 36.27 24.12 0.67
N GLU A 246 37.28 23.33 0.33
CA GLU A 246 37.76 23.16 -1.04
C GLU A 246 36.70 22.47 -1.90
N MET A 247 36.01 21.45 -1.37
CA MET A 247 34.89 20.82 -2.07
C MET A 247 33.75 21.82 -2.29
N VAL A 248 33.44 22.67 -1.31
CA VAL A 248 32.37 23.68 -1.42
C VAL A 248 32.72 24.76 -2.45
N ALA A 249 33.99 25.16 -2.53
CA ALA A 249 34.45 26.10 -3.55
C ALA A 249 34.21 25.56 -4.98
N GLU A 250 34.38 24.25 -5.18
CA GLU A 250 34.09 23.58 -6.46
C GLU A 250 32.62 23.20 -6.65
N ARG A 251 31.90 22.98 -5.55
CA ARG A 251 30.51 22.53 -5.50
C ARG A 251 29.71 23.40 -4.52
N PRO A 252 29.28 24.61 -4.94
CA PRO A 252 28.55 25.53 -4.08
C PRO A 252 27.25 24.96 -3.51
N ASP A 253 26.67 23.94 -4.14
CA ASP A 253 25.51 23.19 -3.65
C ASP A 253 25.77 22.43 -2.34
N LEU A 254 27.04 22.15 -2.02
CA LEU A 254 27.47 21.51 -0.79
C LEU A 254 27.66 22.47 0.38
N LYS A 255 27.52 23.79 0.19
CA LYS A 255 27.79 24.80 1.23
C LYS A 255 27.04 24.56 2.54
N GLN A 256 25.80 24.10 2.47
CA GLN A 256 24.98 23.78 3.65
C GLN A 256 25.53 22.62 4.49
N TYR A 257 26.41 21.81 3.92
CA TYR A 257 27.03 20.63 4.55
C TYR A 257 28.49 20.86 4.94
N GLU A 258 29.03 22.07 4.77
CA GLU A 258 30.43 22.37 5.07
C GLU A 258 30.80 21.97 6.50
N GLY A 259 31.89 21.22 6.65
CA GLY A 259 32.37 20.69 7.93
C GLY A 259 31.65 19.45 8.43
N GLN A 260 30.52 19.05 7.81
CA GLN A 260 29.78 17.84 8.19
C GLN A 260 30.37 16.57 7.57
N GLU A 261 30.15 15.45 8.24
CA GLU A 261 30.42 14.12 7.69
C GLU A 261 29.14 13.52 7.12
N LEU A 262 29.16 13.18 5.82
CA LEU A 262 28.04 12.55 5.15
C LEU A 262 28.33 11.08 4.84
N THR A 263 27.33 10.22 5.00
CA THR A 263 27.43 8.79 4.64
C THR A 263 27.32 8.61 3.13
N VAL A 264 28.26 7.85 2.54
CA VAL A 264 28.18 7.45 1.13
C VAL A 264 27.08 6.42 0.96
N ILE A 265 25.96 6.78 0.33
CA ILE A 265 24.78 5.91 0.15
C ILE A 265 24.73 5.17 -1.19
N ALA A 266 25.55 5.57 -2.15
CA ALA A 266 25.52 5.03 -3.50
C ALA A 266 26.93 4.98 -4.11
N TRP A 267 27.16 3.94 -4.93
CA TRP A 267 28.42 3.70 -5.62
C TRP A 267 28.15 3.51 -7.11
N LEU A 268 29.04 4.05 -7.95
CA LEU A 268 29.09 3.74 -9.37
C LEU A 268 30.26 2.79 -9.62
N TRP A 269 29.93 1.61 -10.13
CA TRP A 269 30.90 0.57 -10.40
C TRP A 269 31.19 0.50 -11.90
N ALA A 270 32.47 0.48 -12.26
CA ALA A 270 32.92 0.25 -13.62
C ALA A 270 33.90 -0.92 -13.64
N ARG A 271 33.74 -1.83 -14.60
CA ARG A 271 34.76 -2.86 -14.87
C ARG A 271 35.97 -2.17 -15.48
N THR A 272 37.16 -2.68 -15.24
CA THR A 272 38.39 -2.17 -15.88
C THR A 272 38.94 -3.17 -16.89
N VAL A 273 39.65 -2.65 -17.90
CA VAL A 273 40.38 -3.43 -18.91
C VAL A 273 41.72 -2.75 -19.21
N LYS A 274 42.72 -3.50 -19.66
CA LYS A 274 43.99 -2.91 -20.08
C LYS A 274 43.80 -1.99 -21.28
N SER A 275 44.53 -0.89 -21.26
CA SER A 275 44.54 0.07 -22.37
C SER A 275 44.91 -0.63 -23.69
N PRO A 276 44.17 -0.35 -24.79
CA PRO A 276 44.53 -0.84 -26.10
C PRO A 276 45.69 -0.06 -26.72
N ASN A 277 46.08 1.08 -26.13
CA ASN A 277 47.22 1.86 -26.57
C ASN A 277 48.52 1.22 -26.03
N PRO A 278 49.44 0.73 -26.89
CA PRO A 278 50.66 0.07 -26.46
C PRO A 278 51.51 0.88 -25.46
N ALA A 279 51.55 2.21 -25.62
CA ALA A 279 52.30 3.10 -24.73
C ALA A 279 51.75 3.16 -23.29
N PHE A 280 50.49 2.78 -23.10
CA PHE A 280 49.80 2.78 -21.80
C PHE A 280 49.24 1.39 -21.48
N SER A 281 49.78 0.33 -22.08
CA SER A 281 49.24 -1.04 -21.96
C SER A 281 49.18 -1.57 -20.52
N HIS A 282 49.97 -0.99 -19.61
CA HIS A 282 49.93 -1.26 -18.17
C HIS A 282 48.73 -0.62 -17.44
N VAL A 283 48.12 0.42 -18.01
CA VAL A 283 47.04 1.22 -17.41
C VAL A 283 45.69 0.51 -17.54
N ASP A 284 44.93 0.51 -16.44
CA ASP A 284 43.56 0.01 -16.38
C ASP A 284 42.55 1.12 -16.71
N VAL A 285 41.74 0.90 -17.74
CA VAL A 285 40.72 1.85 -18.23
C VAL A 285 39.34 1.41 -17.73
N PRO A 286 38.59 2.27 -17.02
CA PRO A 286 37.24 1.95 -16.59
C PRO A 286 36.26 1.98 -17.76
N LEU A 287 35.41 0.97 -17.82
CA LEU A 287 34.34 0.80 -18.79
C LEU A 287 33.03 1.37 -18.25
N ALA A 288 32.68 2.56 -18.69
CA ALA A 288 31.40 3.22 -18.43
C ALA A 288 30.65 3.39 -19.75
N SER A 289 29.35 3.08 -19.77
CA SER A 289 28.49 3.34 -20.94
C SER A 289 28.05 4.80 -21.04
N SER A 290 28.13 5.55 -19.94
CA SER A 290 27.80 6.97 -19.87
C SER A 290 28.47 7.55 -18.62
N PHE A 291 28.87 8.81 -18.71
CA PHE A 291 29.30 9.62 -17.57
C PHE A 291 28.22 10.63 -17.13
N VAL A 292 27.01 10.56 -17.70
CA VAL A 292 25.88 11.39 -17.25
C VAL A 292 25.27 10.78 -15.98
N LEU A 293 25.20 11.57 -14.90
CA LEU A 293 24.57 11.16 -13.64
C LEU A 293 23.08 11.52 -13.61
N SER A 294 22.74 12.70 -14.13
CA SER A 294 21.37 13.19 -14.19
C SER A 294 21.18 14.04 -15.45
N SER A 295 20.13 13.73 -16.19
CA SER A 295 19.68 14.48 -17.38
C SER A 295 18.45 15.37 -17.09
N LYS A 296 17.97 15.40 -15.85
CA LYS A 296 16.78 16.17 -15.47
C LYS A 296 17.10 17.67 -15.50
N LYS A 297 16.30 18.45 -16.24
CA LYS A 297 16.44 19.91 -16.34
C LYS A 297 16.45 20.57 -14.96
N GLY A 298 17.44 21.43 -14.71
CA GLY A 298 17.67 22.10 -13.43
C GLY A 298 18.34 21.24 -12.34
N LYS A 299 18.63 19.96 -12.65
CA LYS A 299 19.38 19.03 -11.78
C LYS A 299 20.39 18.24 -12.59
N GLU A 300 20.89 18.80 -13.69
CA GLU A 300 21.86 18.12 -14.54
C GLU A 300 23.18 17.92 -13.78
N ALA A 301 23.78 16.74 -13.94
CA ALA A 301 25.10 16.45 -13.40
C ALA A 301 25.79 15.36 -14.21
N GLY A 302 27.12 15.38 -14.24
CA GLY A 302 27.95 14.38 -14.90
C GLY A 302 29.26 14.13 -14.16
N VAL A 303 29.89 13.03 -14.51
CA VAL A 303 31.25 12.69 -14.11
C VAL A 303 32.20 13.13 -15.20
N GLU A 304 33.25 13.84 -14.82
CA GLU A 304 34.36 14.21 -15.69
C GLU A 304 35.58 13.35 -15.34
N PRO A 305 36.10 12.56 -16.30
CA PRO A 305 37.41 11.93 -16.14
C PRO A 305 38.52 12.98 -16.26
N ILE A 306 39.42 13.00 -15.29
CA ILE A 306 40.65 13.80 -15.28
C ILE A 306 41.81 12.81 -15.42
N ILE A 307 42.61 12.98 -16.47
CA ILE A 307 43.74 12.09 -16.79
C ILE A 307 45.03 12.78 -16.35
N GLU A 308 45.76 12.15 -15.42
CA GLU A 308 47.02 12.65 -14.86
C GLU A 308 48.12 11.61 -15.12
N GLY A 309 48.80 11.73 -16.26
CA GLY A 309 49.77 10.73 -16.73
C GLY A 309 49.11 9.37 -16.92
N ASP A 310 49.52 8.40 -16.10
CA ASP A 310 49.03 7.01 -16.14
C ASP A 310 47.87 6.75 -15.16
N ARG A 311 47.25 7.79 -14.59
CA ARG A 311 46.17 7.67 -13.60
C ARG A 311 44.89 8.36 -14.04
N TYR A 312 43.76 7.78 -13.62
CA TYR A 312 42.43 8.36 -13.75
C TYR A 312 41.96 8.91 -12.41
N ARG A 313 41.44 10.13 -12.44
CA ARG A 313 40.63 10.72 -11.37
C ARG A 313 39.26 11.07 -11.93
N PHE A 314 38.23 11.00 -11.10
CA PHE A 314 36.88 11.37 -11.50
C PHE A 314 36.39 12.54 -10.65
N LYS A 315 35.80 13.53 -11.29
CA LYS A 315 35.20 14.69 -10.62
C LYS A 315 33.74 14.82 -11.04
N VAL A 316 32.86 15.12 -10.09
CA VAL A 316 31.45 15.36 -10.40
C VAL A 316 31.26 16.84 -10.73
N ARG A 317 30.75 17.14 -11.93
CA ARG A 317 30.32 18.49 -12.33
C ARG A 317 28.81 18.60 -12.31
N VAL A 318 28.33 19.66 -11.67
CA VAL A 318 26.91 20.06 -11.69
C VAL A 318 26.69 20.98 -12.89
N GLY A 319 25.54 20.86 -13.52
CA GLY A 319 25.19 21.54 -14.76
C GLY A 319 25.14 20.58 -15.95
N LYS A 320 24.85 21.14 -17.12
CA LYS A 320 24.67 20.36 -18.35
C LYS A 320 25.97 19.67 -18.73
N PRO A 321 26.05 18.32 -18.70
CA PRO A 321 27.27 17.63 -19.08
C PRO A 321 27.55 17.81 -20.58
N PRO A 322 28.83 17.78 -20.99
CA PRO A 322 29.21 17.86 -22.40
C PRO A 322 28.60 16.70 -23.20
N ALA A 323 28.41 16.88 -24.51
CA ALA A 323 27.72 15.89 -25.34
C ALA A 323 28.47 14.54 -25.33
N GLU A 324 29.79 14.60 -25.24
CA GLU A 324 30.73 13.49 -25.20
C GLU A 324 30.55 12.61 -23.95
N ALA A 325 30.02 13.17 -22.85
CA ALA A 325 29.77 12.41 -21.62
C ALA A 325 28.76 11.28 -21.84
N LYS A 326 27.88 11.37 -22.85
CA LYS A 326 26.95 10.30 -23.22
C LYS A 326 27.64 9.08 -23.84
N ASN A 327 28.81 9.27 -24.44
CA ASN A 327 29.49 8.23 -25.21
C ASN A 327 30.31 7.28 -24.31
N GLY A 328 30.55 7.66 -23.05
CA GLY A 328 31.31 6.86 -22.10
C GLY A 328 32.68 6.41 -22.66
N THR A 329 33.19 5.29 -22.14
CA THR A 329 34.40 4.63 -22.64
C THR A 329 34.10 3.33 -23.39
N LYS A 330 32.82 2.94 -23.50
CA LYS A 330 32.37 1.70 -24.13
C LYS A 330 31.83 1.96 -25.55
N LEU A 331 32.40 1.33 -26.58
CA LEU A 331 31.90 1.37 -27.97
C LEU A 331 30.97 0.19 -28.33
N GLY A 332 30.84 -0.82 -27.47
CA GLY A 332 30.06 -2.05 -27.69
C GLY A 332 30.33 -3.10 -26.62
N VAL A 333 29.83 -4.34 -26.78
CA VAL A 333 30.23 -5.44 -25.89
C VAL A 333 31.72 -5.71 -26.11
N ALA A 334 32.55 -5.40 -25.10
CA ALA A 334 34.01 -5.59 -25.09
C ALA A 334 34.87 -4.71 -26.05
N GLN A 335 34.39 -3.55 -26.51
CA GLN A 335 35.20 -2.60 -27.30
C GLN A 335 35.36 -1.24 -26.58
N ILE A 336 36.59 -0.71 -26.56
CA ILE A 336 36.96 0.54 -25.87
C ILE A 336 36.95 1.71 -26.86
N SER A 337 36.36 2.82 -26.45
CA SER A 337 36.39 4.10 -27.16
C SER A 337 37.76 4.75 -27.12
N ALA A 338 38.40 4.94 -28.28
CA ALA A 338 39.61 5.74 -28.41
C ALA A 338 39.39 7.24 -28.13
N ALA A 339 38.15 7.70 -27.92
CA ALA A 339 37.87 9.11 -27.66
C ALA A 339 38.46 9.59 -26.32
N CYS A 340 38.57 8.71 -25.32
CA CYS A 340 39.23 9.04 -24.04
C CYS A 340 40.77 9.14 -24.18
N PHE A 341 41.33 8.66 -25.30
CA PHE A 341 42.77 8.69 -25.60
C PHE A 341 43.19 9.86 -26.49
N ARG A 342 42.24 10.66 -27.01
CA ARG A 342 42.55 11.72 -27.98
C ARG A 342 43.08 13.01 -27.38
N GLU A 343 43.03 13.19 -26.05
CA GLU A 343 43.55 14.40 -25.39
C GLU A 343 45.02 14.33 -24.93
N ALA A 344 45.77 13.31 -25.34
CA ALA A 344 47.25 13.38 -25.34
C ALA A 344 47.82 14.20 -26.52
N ARG A 345 47.05 15.16 -27.07
CA ARG A 345 47.45 16.02 -28.22
C ARG A 345 47.82 17.46 -27.87
N LEU A 346 47.89 17.83 -26.58
CA LEU A 346 48.23 19.19 -26.15
C LEU A 346 49.66 19.39 -25.62
N ILE A 347 50.57 18.41 -25.79
CA ILE A 347 52.01 18.57 -25.50
C ILE A 347 52.85 18.30 -26.77
N ARG A 348 52.54 19.03 -27.85
CA ARG A 348 53.45 19.27 -28.99
C ARG A 348 53.21 20.69 -29.53
N SER A 349 53.40 21.70 -28.69
CA SER A 349 53.76 23.06 -29.09
C SER A 349 54.27 23.85 -27.89
N MET A 350 55.44 23.46 -27.39
CA MET A 350 56.57 24.33 -27.06
C MET A 350 57.81 23.47 -26.88
#